data_AF-A0A1I2HZM2-F1
#
_entry.id   AF-A0A1I2HZM2-F1
#
_cell.length_a   1.000
_cell.length_b   1.000
_cell.length_c   1.000
_cell.angle_alpha   90.00
_cell.angle_beta   90.00
_cell.angle_gamma   90.00
#
_symmetry.space_group_name_H-M   'P 1'
#
loop_
_entity.id
_entity.type
_entity.pdbx_description
1 polymer ?
#
loop_
_entity_poly.entity_id
_entity_poly.type
_entity_poly.pdbx_seq_one_letter_code
_entity_poly.pdbx_strand_id
1 'polypeptide(L)'
;MLLMAILFQYKQPKQINHFYGYRTGLSMKNQDTWVVANRLASECFLYSSIGFLIILILLLLIVGRAGLVGWFGSSRTLFLVIVILSSGLVLLPIIVTEYKLRQIFTSEGIRK
;
A
#
# COMPACT_ATOMS: atom_id res chain seq x y z
N MET A 1 2.05 6.95 0.60
CA MET A 1 1.33 5.74 1.06
C MET A 1 1.16 5.75 2.58
N LEU A 2 2.23 5.83 3.37
CA LEU A 2 2.17 5.80 4.84
C LEU A 2 1.20 6.83 5.47
N LEU A 3 1.30 8.11 5.08
CA LEU A 3 0.40 9.15 5.58
C LEU A 3 -1.08 8.86 5.27
N MET A 4 -1.40 8.43 4.04
CA MET A 4 -2.76 8.01 3.69
C MET A 4 -3.22 6.81 4.51
N ALA A 5 -2.34 5.82 4.72
CA ALA A 5 -2.67 4.64 5.51
C ALA A 5 -3.00 5.00 6.97
N ILE A 6 -2.21 5.87 7.58
CA ILE A 6 -2.44 6.37 8.95
C ILE A 6 -3.72 7.20 9.02
N LEU A 7 -3.91 8.14 8.08
CA LEU A 7 -5.11 8.97 8.01
C LEU A 7 -6.36 8.11 7.85
N PHE A 8 -6.31 7.07 7.02
CA PHE A 8 -7.43 6.18 6.80
C PHE A 8 -7.65 5.19 7.93
N GLN A 9 -6.63 4.81 8.70
CA GLN A 9 -6.86 4.09 9.96
C GLN A 9 -7.59 4.96 10.99
N TYR A 10 -7.22 6.25 11.10
CA TYR A 10 -7.80 7.13 12.11
C TYR A 10 -9.18 7.68 11.71
N LYS A 11 -9.37 7.98 10.42
CA LYS A 11 -10.63 8.48 9.85
C LYS A 11 -10.99 7.68 8.59
N GLN A 12 -11.58 6.51 8.81
CA GLN A 12 -12.15 5.72 7.72
C GLN A 12 -13.33 6.45 7.07
N PRO A 13 -13.44 6.42 5.73
CA PRO A 13 -14.62 6.92 5.05
C PRO A 13 -15.85 6.12 5.48
N LYS A 14 -16.76 6.77 6.20
CA LYS A 14 -17.95 6.09 6.74
C LYS A 14 -19.04 5.87 5.70
N GLN A 15 -19.01 6.55 4.56
CA GLN A 15 -20.01 6.45 3.51
C GLN A 15 -19.33 6.36 2.16
N ILE A 16 -19.96 5.63 1.24
CA ILE A 16 -19.54 5.58 -0.15
C ILE A 16 -19.56 6.99 -0.71
N ASN A 17 -18.41 7.43 -1.20
CA ASN A 17 -18.24 8.75 -1.80
C ASN A 17 -17.24 8.65 -2.96
N HIS A 18 -17.15 9.73 -3.75
CA HIS A 18 -16.31 9.75 -4.95
C HIS A 18 -15.04 10.59 -4.77
N PHE A 19 -14.82 11.16 -3.58
CA PHE A 19 -13.70 12.04 -3.29
C PHE A 19 -12.49 11.30 -2.70
N TYR A 20 -12.72 10.38 -1.74
CA TYR A 20 -11.64 9.66 -1.06
C TYR A 20 -12.05 8.26 -0.61
N GLY A 21 -11.04 7.43 -0.32
CA GLY A 21 -11.20 6.02 0.04
C GLY A 21 -10.73 5.06 -1.03
N TYR A 22 -10.70 3.78 -0.67
CA TYR A 22 -10.42 2.66 -1.55
C TYR A 22 -11.65 2.37 -2.43
N ARG A 23 -11.51 2.57 -3.75
CA ARG A 23 -12.61 2.69 -4.71
C ARG A 23 -12.43 1.75 -5.90
N THR A 24 -12.38 0.46 -5.62
CA THR A 24 -12.48 -0.59 -6.65
C THR A 24 -13.93 -0.99 -6.87
N GLY A 25 -14.23 -1.63 -8.01
CA GLY A 25 -15.61 -2.01 -8.37
C GLY A 25 -16.31 -2.84 -7.29
N LEU A 26 -15.60 -3.74 -6.61
CA LEU A 26 -16.16 -4.54 -5.52
C LEU A 26 -16.36 -3.73 -4.23
N SER A 27 -15.41 -2.85 -3.89
CA SER A 27 -15.50 -2.02 -2.67
C SER A 27 -16.67 -1.04 -2.66
N MET A 28 -17.19 -0.67 -3.83
CA MET A 28 -18.26 0.33 -3.97
C MET A 28 -19.65 -0.28 -4.15
N LYS A 29 -19.80 -1.62 -4.11
CA LYS A 29 -21.09 -2.30 -4.34
C LYS A 29 -22.15 -1.96 -3.30
N ASN A 30 -21.76 -1.92 -2.02
CA ASN A 30 -22.66 -1.59 -0.92
C ASN A 30 -21.89 -1.08 0.30
N GLN A 31 -22.61 -0.66 1.33
CA GLN A 31 -22.02 -0.02 2.50
C GLN A 31 -21.10 -0.97 3.30
N ASP A 32 -21.39 -2.26 3.32
CA ASP A 32 -20.61 -3.24 4.07
C ASP A 32 -19.27 -3.54 3.37
N THR A 33 -19.31 -3.80 2.05
CA THR A 33 -18.11 -3.92 1.20
C THR A 33 -17.24 -2.66 1.29
N TRP A 34 -17.85 -1.48 1.33
CA TRP A 34 -17.13 -0.21 1.47
C TRP A 34 -16.34 -0.13 2.78
N VAL A 35 -16.98 -0.40 3.92
CA VAL A 35 -16.33 -0.34 5.23
C VAL A 35 -15.21 -1.37 5.32
N VAL A 36 -15.47 -2.61 4.92
CA VAL A 36 -14.47 -3.69 4.97
C VAL A 36 -13.30 -3.41 4.03
N ALA A 37 -13.56 -2.99 2.79
CA ALA A 37 -12.51 -2.70 1.83
C ALA A 37 -11.61 -1.55 2.27
N ASN A 38 -12.17 -0.47 2.80
CA ASN A 38 -11.39 0.68 3.29
C ASN A 38 -10.55 0.31 4.51
N ARG A 39 -11.08 -0.52 5.42
CA ARG A 39 -10.31 -1.07 6.53
C ARG A 39 -9.15 -1.92 6.06
N LEU A 40 -9.42 -2.93 5.23
CA LEU A 40 -8.40 -3.84 4.69
C LEU A 40 -7.33 -3.09 3.90
N ALA A 41 -7.73 -2.12 3.08
CA ALA A 41 -6.82 -1.25 2.34
C ALA A 41 -5.90 -0.49 3.31
N SER A 42 -6.45 0.17 4.32
CA SER A 42 -5.66 0.95 5.30
C SER A 42 -4.62 0.08 6.03
N GLU A 43 -4.99 -1.13 6.43
CA GLU A 43 -4.08 -2.10 7.05
C GLU A 43 -3.01 -2.58 6.06
N CYS A 44 -3.39 -2.96 4.84
CA CYS A 44 -2.42 -3.42 3.82
C CYS A 44 -1.43 -2.32 3.44
N PHE A 45 -1.90 -1.09 3.22
CA PHE A 45 -1.03 0.05 2.92
C PHE A 45 -0.09 0.37 4.07
N LEU A 46 -0.52 0.23 5.33
CA LEU A 46 0.33 0.45 6.49
C LEU A 46 1.45 -0.59 6.55
N TYR A 47 1.10 -1.88 6.49
CA TYR A 47 2.08 -2.97 6.55
C TYR A 47 3.07 -2.92 5.39
N SER A 48 2.59 -2.68 4.16
CA SER A 48 3.48 -2.50 3.00
C SER A 48 4.41 -1.30 3.16
N SER A 49 3.92 -0.19 3.74
CA SER A 49 4.76 1.00 3.98
C SER A 49 5.84 0.74 5.03
N ILE A 50 5.52 0.04 6.12
CA ILE A 50 6.48 -0.31 7.17
C ILE A 50 7.53 -1.29 6.61
N GLY A 51 7.09 -2.33 5.90
CA GLY A 51 7.99 -3.30 5.27
C GLY A 51 8.98 -2.64 4.29
N PHE A 52 8.49 -1.72 3.46
CA PHE A 52 9.35 -0.95 2.56
C PHE A 52 10.38 -0.09 3.31
N LEU A 53 9.97 0.56 4.39
CA LEU A 53 10.86 1.40 5.19
C LEU A 53 11.99 0.58 5.83
N ILE A 54 11.69 -0.64 6.30
CA ILE A 54 12.70 -1.58 6.80
C ILE A 54 13.68 -1.97 5.69
N ILE A 55 13.18 -2.36 4.51
CA ILE A 55 14.03 -2.73 3.36
C ILE A 55 14.95 -1.57 2.96
N LEU A 56 14.42 -0.35 2.92
CA LEU A 56 15.19 0.85 2.59
C LEU A 56 16.33 1.09 3.60
N ILE A 57 16.05 0.99 4.90
CA ILE A 57 17.07 1.14 5.95
C ILE A 57 18.16 0.08 5.79
N LEU A 58 17.79 -1.19 5.57
CA LEU A 58 18.75 -2.27 5.37
C LEU A 58 19.64 -2.03 4.14
N LEU A 59 19.05 -1.59 3.03
CA LEU A 59 19.78 -1.28 1.81
C LEU A 59 20.79 -0.14 2.03
N LEU A 60 20.39 0.92 2.73
CA LEU A 60 21.28 2.04 3.07
C LEU A 60 22.44 1.60 3.98
N LEU A 61 22.16 0.75 4.97
CA LEU A 61 23.20 0.20 5.87
C LEU A 61 24.20 -0.67 5.10
N ILE A 62 23.74 -1.54 4.20
CA ILE A 62 24.61 -2.41 3.39
C ILE A 62 25.49 -1.56 2.46
N VAL A 63 24.91 -0.60 1.74
CA VAL A 63 25.65 0.27 0.83
C VAL A 63 26.68 1.12 1.58
N GLY A 64 26.31 1.67 2.75
CA GLY A 64 27.21 2.46 3.58
C GLY A 64 28.38 1.64 4.17
N ARG A 65 28.14 0.38 4.55
CA ARG A 65 29.15 -0.52 5.12
C ARG A 65 30.10 -1.09 4.06
N ALA A 66 29.60 -1.42 2.87
CA ALA A 66 30.36 -2.12 1.85
C ALA A 66 31.30 -1.20 1.04
N GLY A 67 31.37 0.11 1.33
CA GLY A 67 32.14 1.07 0.53
C GLY A 67 31.62 1.22 -0.91
N LEU A 68 30.50 0.58 -1.24
CA LEU A 68 29.84 0.57 -2.55
C LEU A 68 29.18 1.93 -2.89
N VAL A 69 29.29 2.91 -2.00
CA VAL A 69 28.94 4.30 -2.27
C VAL A 69 29.61 4.79 -3.57
N GLY A 70 30.83 4.31 -3.88
CA GLY A 70 31.50 4.59 -5.16
C GLY A 70 30.97 3.80 -6.37
N TRP A 71 30.41 2.59 -6.17
CA TRP A 71 29.81 1.76 -7.23
C TRP A 71 28.42 2.29 -7.62
N PHE A 72 27.67 2.79 -6.64
CA PHE A 72 26.49 3.64 -6.84
C PHE A 72 26.86 5.13 -6.91
N GLY A 73 28.08 5.46 -7.37
CA GLY A 73 28.75 6.76 -7.28
C GLY A 73 28.02 7.98 -7.88
N SER A 74 26.83 7.80 -8.44
CA SER A 74 25.88 8.88 -8.60
C SER A 74 24.71 8.66 -7.65
N SER A 75 24.49 9.61 -6.74
CA SER A 75 23.26 9.73 -5.94
C SER A 75 21.99 9.59 -6.80
N ARG A 76 22.09 9.92 -8.09
CA ARG A 76 21.06 9.74 -9.11
C ARG A 76 20.66 8.28 -9.34
N THR A 77 21.62 7.35 -9.40
CA THR A 77 21.34 5.92 -9.66
C THR A 77 20.63 5.26 -8.48
N LEU A 78 21.11 5.52 -7.26
CA LEU A 78 20.44 5.06 -6.03
C LEU A 78 19.03 5.62 -5.91
N PHE A 79 18.86 6.92 -6.20
CA PHE A 79 17.55 7.56 -6.22
C PHE A 79 16.60 6.90 -7.23
N LEU A 80 17.06 6.64 -8.47
CA LEU A 80 16.25 5.96 -9.48
C LEU A 80 15.83 4.55 -9.06
N VAL A 81 16.75 3.77 -8.49
CA VAL A 81 16.44 2.41 -7.98
C VAL A 81 15.37 2.48 -6.89
N ILE A 82 15.48 3.41 -5.94
CA ILE A 82 14.48 3.60 -4.88
C ILE A 82 13.12 4.01 -5.47
N VAL A 83 13.10 4.92 -6.44
CA VAL A 83 11.86 5.35 -7.10
C VAL A 83 11.19 4.18 -7.83
N ILE A 84 11.95 3.39 -8.59
CA ILE A 84 11.43 2.22 -9.32
C ILE A 84 10.89 1.15 -8.35
N LEU A 85 11.63 0.86 -7.27
CA LEU A 85 11.15 -0.06 -6.24
C LEU A 85 9.87 0.46 -5.59
N SER A 86 9.82 1.75 -5.26
CA SER A 86 8.67 2.35 -4.60
C SER A 86 7.41 2.38 -5.47
N SER A 87 7.54 2.55 -6.80
CA SER A 87 6.40 2.57 -7.72
C SER A 87 5.79 1.18 -7.89
N GLY A 88 6.62 0.14 -8.02
CA GLY A 88 6.14 -1.25 -8.10
C GLY A 88 5.41 -1.70 -6.83
N LEU A 89 5.86 -1.23 -5.67
CA LEU A 89 5.29 -1.57 -4.36
C LEU A 89 3.88 -1.01 -4.11
N VAL A 90 3.42 -0.03 -4.90
CA VAL A 90 2.05 0.52 -4.78
C VAL A 90 1.00 -0.50 -5.22
N LEU A 91 1.36 -1.43 -6.12
CA LEU A 91 0.41 -2.41 -6.66
C LEU A 91 0.13 -3.56 -5.69
N LEU A 92 1.12 -3.95 -4.89
CA LEU A 92 0.97 -5.06 -3.93
C LEU A 92 -0.19 -4.88 -2.94
N PRO A 93 -0.34 -3.77 -2.21
CA PRO A 93 -1.44 -3.58 -1.27
C PRO A 93 -2.81 -3.58 -1.96
N ILE A 94 -2.91 -3.14 -3.23
CA ILE A 94 -4.14 -3.21 -4.01
C ILE A 94 -4.50 -4.67 -4.31
N ILE A 95 -3.55 -5.45 -4.84
CA ILE A 95 -3.76 -6.87 -5.15
C ILE A 95 -4.16 -7.66 -3.89
N VAL A 96 -3.43 -7.45 -2.79
CA VAL A 96 -3.69 -8.13 -1.51
C VAL A 96 -5.06 -7.72 -0.94
N THR A 97 -5.43 -6.43 -1.05
CA THR A 97 -6.73 -5.95 -0.58
C THR A 97 -7.86 -6.57 -1.39
N GLU A 98 -7.77 -6.58 -2.73
CA GLU A 98 -8.77 -7.23 -3.60
C GLU A 98 -8.87 -8.73 -3.34
N TYR A 99 -7.74 -9.40 -3.14
CA TYR A 99 -7.71 -10.82 -2.81
C TYR A 99 -8.48 -11.10 -1.51
N LYS A 100 -8.16 -10.38 -0.42
CA LYS A 100 -8.86 -10.50 0.86
C LYS A 100 -10.34 -10.13 0.75
N LEU A 101 -10.67 -9.10 -0.02
CA LEU A 101 -12.05 -8.67 -0.22
C LEU A 101 -12.87 -9.76 -0.92
N ARG A 102 -12.29 -10.45 -1.92
CA ARG A 102 -12.92 -11.58 -2.63
C ARG A 102 -13.01 -12.85 -1.79
N GLN A 103 -12.25 -12.97 -0.71
CA GLN A 103 -12.43 -14.06 0.26
C GLN A 103 -13.66 -13.84 1.14
N ILE A 104 -14.02 -12.58 1.41
CA ILE A 104 -15.15 -12.23 2.28
C ILE A 104 -16.45 -12.06 1.49
N PHE A 105 -16.38 -11.53 0.26
CA PHE A 105 -17.55 -11.18 -0.54
C PHE A 105 -17.59 -11.90 -1.88
N THR A 106 -18.81 -12.11 -2.40
CA THR A 106 -19.07 -12.49 -3.79
C THR A 106 -18.83 -11.30 -4.73
N SER A 107 -18.83 -11.52 -6.05
CA SER A 107 -18.73 -10.44 -7.05
C SER A 107 -19.84 -9.39 -6.94
N GLU A 108 -20.98 -9.77 -6.36
CA GLU A 108 -22.12 -8.88 -6.12
C GLU A 108 -22.06 -8.16 -4.77
N GLY A 109 -21.02 -8.38 -3.97
CA GLY A 109 -20.85 -7.72 -2.67
C GLY A 109 -21.67 -8.35 -1.55
N ILE A 110 -22.16 -9.58 -1.71
CA ILE A 110 -22.84 -10.34 -0.66
C ILE A 110 -21.76 -11.07 0.17
N ARG A 111 -21.86 -11.05 1.51
CA ARG A 111 -20.95 -11.83 2.36
C ARG A 111 -21.08 -13.32 2.08
N LYS A 112 -19.94 -13.99 1.99
CA LYS A 112 -19.86 -15.45 1.91
C LYS A 112 -20.14 -16.10 3.26
#